data_AF-A0AAX0BAJ5-F1
#
_entry.id   AF-A0AAX0BAJ5-F1
#
_cell.length_a   1.000
_cell.length_b   1.000
_cell.length_c   1.000
_cell.angle_alpha   90.00
_cell.angle_beta   90.00
_cell.angle_gamma   90.00
#
_symmetry.space_group_name_H-M   'P 1'
#
loop_
_entity.id
_entity.type
_entity.pdbx_description
1 polymer ?
#
loop_
_entity_poly.entity_id
_entity_poly.type
_entity_poly.pdbx_seq_one_letter_code
_entity_poly.pdbx_strand_id
1 'polypeptide(L)'
;MDIQVNSKSQNYGRRIEHKLRNVFNWDRCDIGGIVNSDFIRTSPYASMIAILMFIYKEKNMENQKRIEEFIEKYHFYSSYKINDIIQQESEEEFEKMMKNFFELIK
;
A
#
# COMPACT_ATOMS: atom_id res chain seq x y z
N MET A 1 -19.01 -15.12 -7.38
CA MET A 1 -17.91 -14.97 -6.41
C MET A 1 -17.18 -13.63 -6.58
N ASP A 2 -17.19 -13.04 -7.79
CA ASP A 2 -16.40 -11.83 -8.13
C ASP A 2 -16.88 -10.50 -7.51
N ILE A 3 -18.18 -10.34 -7.25
CA ILE A 3 -18.74 -9.08 -6.71
C ILE A 3 -18.26 -8.83 -5.27
N GLN A 4 -18.16 -9.88 -4.46
CA GLN A 4 -17.75 -9.79 -3.05
C GLN A 4 -16.26 -9.46 -2.93
N VAL A 5 -15.42 -10.05 -3.79
CA VAL A 5 -13.97 -9.79 -3.84
C VAL A 5 -13.68 -8.37 -4.30
N ASN A 6 -14.40 -7.87 -5.31
CA ASN A 6 -14.30 -6.47 -5.76
C ASN A 6 -14.71 -5.45 -4.68
N SER A 7 -15.75 -5.74 -3.90
CA SER A 7 -16.15 -4.88 -2.77
C SER A 7 -15.08 -4.85 -1.68
N LYS A 8 -14.47 -6.00 -1.37
CA LYS A 8 -13.38 -6.11 -0.38
C LYS A 8 -12.13 -5.34 -0.80
N SER A 9 -11.66 -5.49 -2.04
CA SER A 9 -10.46 -4.77 -2.48
C SER A 9 -10.64 -3.26 -2.52
N GLN A 10 -11.84 -2.77 -2.85
CA GLN A 10 -12.12 -1.34 -2.73
C GLN A 10 -12.07 -0.85 -1.28
N ASN A 11 -12.57 -1.65 -0.33
CA ASN A 11 -12.49 -1.32 1.09
C ASN A 11 -11.04 -1.22 1.57
N TYR A 12 -10.17 -2.12 1.14
CA TYR A 12 -8.73 -2.03 1.41
C TYR A 12 -8.10 -0.76 0.80
N GLY A 13 -8.40 -0.46 -0.46
CA GLY A 13 -7.94 0.77 -1.11
C GLY A 13 -8.33 2.02 -0.33
N ARG A 14 -9.60 2.10 0.12
CA ARG A 14 -10.09 3.21 0.95
C ARG A 14 -9.39 3.29 2.30
N ARG A 15 -9.16 2.15 2.96
CA ARG A 15 -8.48 2.11 4.27
C ARG A 15 -7.05 2.64 4.17
N ILE A 16 -6.32 2.28 3.11
CA ILE A 16 -4.98 2.81 2.85
C ILE A 16 -5.03 4.31 2.55
N GLU A 17 -5.93 4.75 1.65
CA GLU A 17 -6.11 6.17 1.33
C GLU A 17 -6.39 7.01 2.58
N HIS A 18 -7.37 6.60 3.40
CA HIS A 18 -7.70 7.28 4.66
C HIS A 18 -6.51 7.33 5.62
N LYS A 19 -5.76 6.24 5.75
CA LYS A 19 -4.59 6.20 6.64
C LYS A 19 -3.51 7.17 6.16
N LEU A 20 -3.24 7.23 4.86
CA LEU A 20 -2.24 8.14 4.29
C LEU A 20 -2.63 9.60 4.46
N ARG A 21 -3.89 9.96 4.19
CA ARG A 21 -4.36 11.33 4.44
C ARG A 21 -4.19 11.76 5.89
N ASN A 22 -4.48 10.86 6.83
CA ASN A 22 -4.32 11.16 8.25
C ASN A 22 -2.85 11.31 8.67
N VAL A 23 -1.94 10.53 8.08
CA VAL A 23 -0.50 10.58 8.41
C VAL A 23 0.15 11.83 7.83
N PHE A 24 -0.18 12.19 6.59
CA PHE A 24 0.48 13.27 5.86
C PHE A 24 -0.30 14.58 5.81
N ASN A 25 -1.51 14.62 6.41
CA ASN A 25 -2.42 15.76 6.36
C ASN A 25 -2.74 16.22 4.92
N TRP A 26 -2.96 15.25 4.04
CA TRP A 26 -3.26 15.47 2.62
C TRP A 26 -4.76 15.48 2.33
N ASP A 27 -5.14 16.24 1.31
CA ASP A 27 -6.49 16.25 0.74
C ASP A 27 -6.74 15.04 -0.19
N ARG A 28 -7.90 15.03 -0.87
CA ARG A 28 -8.27 13.97 -1.83
C ARG A 28 -7.30 13.94 -3.03
N CYS A 29 -6.91 12.74 -3.48
CA CYS A 29 -6.15 12.52 -4.73
C CYS A 29 -4.74 13.13 -4.76
N ASP A 30 -3.97 13.00 -3.67
CA ASP A 30 -2.61 13.52 -3.59
C ASP A 30 -1.54 12.62 -4.27
N ILE A 31 -0.28 13.05 -4.27
CA ILE A 31 0.86 12.57 -5.08
C ILE A 31 0.42 12.24 -6.52
N GLY A 32 -0.03 13.26 -7.25
CA GLY A 32 -0.41 13.10 -8.66
C GLY A 32 -1.50 12.06 -8.91
N GLY A 33 -2.36 11.78 -7.92
CA GLY A 33 -3.43 10.79 -8.01
C GLY A 33 -3.04 9.36 -7.61
N ILE A 34 -1.81 9.13 -7.14
CA ILE A 34 -1.35 7.83 -6.63
C ILE A 34 -2.04 7.50 -5.28
N VAL A 35 -2.30 8.52 -4.45
CA VAL A 35 -3.02 8.37 -3.18
C VAL A 35 -4.53 8.49 -3.41
N ASN A 36 -5.05 7.51 -4.13
CA ASN A 36 -6.48 7.35 -4.44
C ASN A 36 -6.83 5.86 -4.31
N SER A 37 -7.92 5.53 -3.61
CA SER A 37 -8.38 4.15 -3.43
C SER A 37 -8.54 3.37 -4.74
N ASP A 38 -8.91 4.01 -5.85
CA ASP A 38 -9.00 3.34 -7.14
C ASP A 38 -7.63 2.93 -7.70
N PHE A 39 -6.64 3.82 -7.58
CA PHE A 39 -5.27 3.53 -7.99
C PHE A 39 -4.62 2.51 -7.05
N ILE A 40 -4.80 2.67 -5.74
CA ILE A 40 -4.30 1.73 -4.73
C ILE A 40 -4.89 0.34 -4.95
N ARG A 41 -6.17 0.24 -5.33
CA ARG A 41 -6.80 -1.06 -5.63
C ARG A 41 -6.13 -1.76 -6.81
N THR A 42 -5.74 -1.03 -7.84
CA THR A 42 -5.13 -1.60 -9.05
C THR A 42 -3.62 -1.74 -8.98
N SER A 43 -2.96 -0.97 -8.11
CA SER A 43 -1.50 -0.90 -7.99
C SER A 43 -1.09 -0.61 -6.54
N PRO A 44 -1.42 -1.51 -5.58
CA PRO A 44 -1.14 -1.32 -4.17
C PRO A 44 0.35 -1.19 -3.89
N TYR A 45 1.18 -2.06 -4.48
CA TYR A 45 2.64 -2.02 -4.30
C TYR A 45 3.22 -0.68 -4.76
N ALA A 46 2.90 -0.25 -5.99
CA ALA A 46 3.40 1.02 -6.53
C ALA A 46 3.03 2.21 -5.64
N SER A 47 1.80 2.23 -5.11
CA SER A 47 1.34 3.26 -4.19
C SER A 47 2.15 3.26 -2.89
N MET A 48 2.35 2.09 -2.30
CA MET A 48 3.13 1.95 -1.06
C MET A 48 4.60 2.36 -1.27
N ILE A 49 5.23 1.95 -2.38
CA ILE A 49 6.61 2.34 -2.72
C ILE A 49 6.73 3.85 -2.90
N ALA A 50 5.81 4.49 -3.62
CA ALA A 50 5.83 5.95 -3.81
C ALA A 50 5.87 6.68 -2.46
N ILE A 51 5.06 6.23 -1.49
CA ILE A 51 5.02 6.78 -0.14
C ILE A 51 6.32 6.50 0.63
N LEU A 52 6.82 5.26 0.59
CA LEU A 52 8.05 4.91 1.29
C LEU A 52 9.26 5.67 0.74
N MET A 53 9.34 5.88 -0.57
CA MET A 53 10.38 6.67 -1.21
C MET A 53 10.26 8.16 -0.91
N PHE A 54 9.04 8.67 -0.81
CA PHE A 54 8.80 10.06 -0.40
C PHE A 54 9.39 10.35 0.99
N ILE A 55 9.24 9.43 1.95
CA ILE A 55 9.75 9.61 3.33
C ILE A 55 11.18 9.08 3.54
N TYR A 56 11.77 8.38 2.57
CA TYR A 56 12.99 7.59 2.75
C TYR A 56 14.17 8.38 3.32
N LYS A 57 14.43 9.55 2.74
CA LYS A 57 15.54 10.43 3.12
C LYS A 57 15.39 11.03 4.54
N GLU A 58 14.17 11.03 5.07
CA GLU A 58 13.84 11.63 6.38
C GLU A 58 13.95 10.60 7.51
N LYS A 59 14.06 9.30 7.18
CA LYS A 59 14.19 8.21 8.12
C LYS A 59 15.66 7.98 8.52
N ASN A 60 15.86 7.47 9.74
CA ASN A 60 17.17 7.00 10.19
C ASN A 60 17.60 5.71 9.46
N MET A 61 18.88 5.34 9.57
CA MET A 61 19.45 4.18 8.87
C MET A 61 18.69 2.86 9.14
N GLU A 62 18.24 2.66 10.38
CA GLU A 62 17.46 1.47 10.74
C GLU A 62 16.12 1.42 10.00
N ASN A 63 15.37 2.52 9.98
CA ASN A 63 14.09 2.59 9.27
C ASN A 63 14.27 2.58 7.73
N GLN A 64 15.38 3.12 7.21
CA GLN A 64 15.73 3.01 5.80
C GLN A 64 15.91 1.54 5.40
N LYS A 65 16.67 0.78 6.19
CA LYS A 65 16.84 -0.67 5.98
C LYS A 65 15.50 -1.42 6.03
N ARG A 66 14.63 -1.11 7.00
CA ARG A 66 13.29 -1.72 7.08
C ARG A 66 12.41 -1.37 5.88
N ILE A 67 12.59 -0.19 5.28
CA ILE A 67 11.96 0.16 4.00
C ILE A 67 12.51 -0.74 2.90
N GLU A 68 13.83 -0.83 2.72
CA GLU A 68 14.46 -1.68 1.71
C GLU A 68 14.00 -3.15 1.81
N GLU A 69 13.93 -3.70 3.03
CA GLU A 69 13.41 -5.04 3.31
C GLU A 69 11.94 -5.19 2.90
N PHE A 70 11.11 -4.16 3.09
CA PHE A 70 9.73 -4.16 2.60
C PHE A 70 9.68 -4.21 1.08
N ILE A 71 10.52 -3.41 0.40
CA ILE A 71 10.58 -3.37 -1.07
C ILE A 71 10.94 -4.74 -1.62
N GLU A 72 12.01 -5.34 -1.10
CA GLU A 72 12.51 -6.65 -1.53
C GLU A 72 11.47 -7.74 -1.29
N LYS A 73 10.89 -7.78 -0.09
CA LYS A 73 9.91 -8.80 0.31
C LYS A 73 8.66 -8.78 -0.57
N TYR A 74 8.16 -7.60 -0.93
CA TYR A 74 6.88 -7.45 -1.62
C TYR A 74 7.01 -7.14 -3.12
N HIS A 75 8.23 -7.11 -3.67
CA HIS A 75 8.50 -6.81 -5.08
C HIS A 75 7.75 -7.71 -6.06
N PHE A 76 7.50 -8.97 -5.67
CA PHE A 76 6.73 -9.92 -6.48
C PHE A 76 5.33 -9.39 -6.83
N TYR A 77 4.70 -8.57 -5.96
CA TYR A 77 3.38 -7.99 -6.18
C TYR A 77 3.39 -6.68 -7.00
N SER A 78 4.52 -6.33 -7.63
CA SER A 78 4.66 -5.06 -8.37
C SER A 78 3.64 -4.86 -9.50
N SER A 79 3.20 -5.94 -10.14
CA SER A 79 2.20 -5.93 -11.22
C SER A 79 0.79 -6.34 -10.77
N TYR A 80 0.60 -6.62 -9.48
CA TYR A 80 -0.62 -7.23 -8.97
C TYR A 80 -1.63 -6.18 -8.50
N LYS A 81 -2.92 -6.42 -8.76
CA LYS A 81 -4.02 -5.71 -8.09
C LYS A 81 -4.26 -6.35 -6.72
N ILE A 82 -4.97 -5.65 -5.82
CA ILE A 82 -5.34 -6.22 -4.51
C ILE A 82 -6.08 -7.56 -4.68
N ASN A 83 -7.02 -7.66 -5.63
CA ASN A 83 -7.73 -8.92 -5.89
C ASN A 83 -6.77 -10.04 -6.29
N ASP A 84 -5.77 -9.75 -7.12
CA ASP A 84 -4.84 -10.76 -7.61
C ASP A 84 -4.01 -11.31 -6.45
N ILE A 85 -3.57 -10.45 -5.52
CA ILE A 85 -2.86 -10.86 -4.30
C ILE A 85 -3.77 -11.74 -3.43
N ILE A 86 -5.02 -11.30 -3.18
CA ILE A 86 -5.97 -12.05 -2.35
C ILE A 86 -6.29 -13.43 -2.95
N GLN A 87 -6.43 -13.51 -4.28
CA GLN A 87 -6.79 -14.74 -4.97
C GLN A 87 -5.62 -15.72 -5.13
N GLN A 88 -4.41 -15.22 -5.39
CA GLN A 88 -3.24 -16.07 -5.60
C GLN A 88 -2.55 -16.48 -4.30
N GLU A 89 -2.56 -15.61 -3.29
CA GLU A 89 -1.87 -15.83 -2.03
C GLU A 89 -2.89 -16.04 -0.90
N SER A 90 -3.41 -14.94 -0.35
CA SER A 90 -4.50 -14.94 0.63
C SER A 90 -4.87 -13.50 1.01
N GLU A 91 -6.05 -13.34 1.62
CA GLU A 91 -6.43 -12.07 2.27
C GLU A 91 -5.45 -11.72 3.42
N GLU A 92 -5.01 -12.73 4.17
CA GLU A 92 -4.07 -12.57 5.29
C GLU A 92 -2.70 -12.02 4.83
N GLU A 93 -2.18 -12.48 3.69
CA GLU A 93 -0.90 -11.97 3.17
C GLU A 93 -1.02 -10.50 2.74
N PHE A 94 -2.14 -10.10 2.13
CA PHE A 94 -2.38 -8.70 1.82
C PHE A 94 -2.51 -7.84 3.09
N GLU A 95 -3.21 -8.33 4.11
CA GLU A 95 -3.31 -7.63 5.39
C GLU A 95 -1.95 -7.47 6.07
N LYS A 96 -1.08 -8.48 5.98
CA LYS A 96 0.29 -8.45 6.50
C LYS A 96 1.15 -7.44 5.76
N MET A 97 1.06 -7.39 4.42
CA MET A 97 1.72 -6.35 3.62
C MET A 97 1.27 -4.95 4.07
N MET A 98 -0.03 -4.72 4.18
CA MET A 98 -0.60 -3.44 4.62
C MET A 98 -0.15 -3.07 6.04
N LYS A 99 -0.11 -4.04 6.98
CA LYS A 99 0.36 -3.82 8.34
C LYS A 99 1.83 -3.39 8.36
N ASN A 100 2.70 -4.13 7.66
CA ASN A 100 4.13 -3.81 7.57
C ASN A 100 4.33 -2.40 7.00
N PHE A 101 3.60 -2.06 5.94
CA PHE A 101 3.60 -0.71 5.37
C PHE A 101 3.21 0.36 6.40
N PHE A 102 2.11 0.15 7.13
CA PHE A 102 1.63 1.11 8.14
C PHE A 102 2.57 1.29 9.34
N GLU A 103 3.45 0.32 9.62
CA GLU A 103 4.47 0.46 10.65
C GLU A 103 5.65 1.34 10.20
N LEU A 104 5.90 1.44 8.89
CA LEU A 104 7.01 2.22 8.31
C LEU A 104 6.68 3.70 8.12
N ILE A 105 5.39 4.03 7.93
CA ILE A 105 4.92 5.41 7.72
C ILE A 105 4.53 6.12 9.02
N LYS A 106 4.67 5.47 10.18
CA LYS A 106 4.63 6.14 11.49
C LYS A 106 5.91 6.90 11.74
#